data_AF-A0A358G0X1-F1
#
_entry.id   AF-A0A358G0X1-F1
#
_cell.length_a   1.000
_cell.length_b   1.000
_cell.length_c   1.000
_cell.angle_alpha   90.00
_cell.angle_beta   90.00
_cell.angle_gamma   90.00
#
_symmetry.space_group_name_H-M   'P 1'
#
loop_
_entity.id
_entity.type
_entity.pdbx_description
1 polymer ?
#
loop_
_entity_poly.entity_id
_entity_poly.type
_entity_poly.pdbx_seq_one_letter_code
_entity_poly.pdbx_strand_id
1 'polypeptide(L)' 'VVADGSVEDVLSAETLAEFYGVRVTVHREDDGTVVVVPRREQL' A
#
# COMPACT_ATOMS: atom_id res chain seq x y z
N VAL A 1 -0.91 -3.12 18.32
CA VAL A 1 -0.85 -3.74 16.98
C VAL A 1 -0.97 -2.60 15.98
N VAL A 2 -0.04 -2.49 15.01
CA VAL A 2 -0.02 -1.40 14.01
C VAL A 2 -0.72 -1.78 12.71
N ALA A 3 -0.84 -3.08 12.41
CA ALA A 3 -1.69 -3.66 11.36
C ALA A 3 -1.94 -5.16 11.69
N ASP A 4 -3.01 -5.73 11.15
CA ASP A 4 -3.41 -7.14 11.28
C ASP A 4 -3.93 -7.68 9.94
N GLY A 5 -3.73 -8.96 9.65
CA GLY A 5 -4.09 -9.60 8.37
C GLY A 5 -2.90 -9.97 7.47
N SER A 6 -3.18 -10.45 6.26
CA SER A 6 -2.15 -10.80 5.27
C SER A 6 -1.45 -9.56 4.73
N VAL A 7 -0.20 -9.72 4.26
CA VAL A 7 0.55 -8.62 3.60
C VAL A 7 -0.25 -8.01 2.45
N GLU A 8 -1.02 -8.83 1.74
CA GLU A 8 -1.86 -8.41 0.62
C GLU A 8 -2.98 -7.46 1.03
N ASP A 9 -3.57 -7.71 2.20
CA ASP A 9 -4.64 -6.90 2.78
C ASP A 9 -4.07 -5.61 3.37
N VAL A 10 -2.97 -5.72 4.13
CA VAL A 10 -2.34 -4.60 4.82
C VAL A 10 -1.69 -3.61 3.85
N LEU A 11 -1.03 -4.10 2.81
CA LEU A 11 -0.32 -3.27 1.82
C LEU A 11 -1.16 -3.03 0.56
N SER A 12 -2.49 -3.10 0.65
CA SER A 12 -3.36 -2.74 -0.46
C SER A 12 -3.25 -1.24 -0.76
N ALA A 13 -3.33 -0.86 -2.04
CA ALA A 13 -3.25 0.55 -2.44
C ALA A 13 -4.37 1.40 -1.81
N GLU A 14 -5.56 0.82 -1.65
CA GLU A 14 -6.72 1.48 -1.04
C GLU A 14 -6.50 1.76 0.45
N THR A 15 -6.06 0.75 1.20
CA THR A 15 -5.71 0.88 2.62
C THR A 15 -4.62 1.93 2.79
N LEU A 16 -3.52 1.85 2.03
CA LEU A 16 -2.41 2.80 2.16
C LEU A 16 -2.81 4.22 1.76
N ALA A 17 -3.68 4.39 0.76
CA ALA A 17 -4.18 5.70 0.37
C ALA A 17 -5.04 6.34 1.47
N GLU A 18 -5.90 5.57 2.13
CA GLU A 18 -6.69 6.02 3.27
C GLU A 18 -5.80 6.48 4.43
N PHE A 19 -4.81 5.66 4.80
CA PHE A 19 -3.93 5.96 5.94
C PHE A 19 -3.00 7.16 5.71
N TYR A 20 -2.46 7.30 4.50
CA TYR A 20 -1.46 8.33 4.20
C TYR A 20 -2.02 9.57 3.49
N GLY A 21 -3.30 9.56 3.08
CA GLY A 21 -3.94 10.70 2.41
C GLY A 21 -3.29 11.07 1.08
N VAL A 22 -2.68 10.10 0.40
CA VAL A 22 -1.97 10.27 -0.87
C VAL A 22 -2.40 9.18 -1.85
N ARG A 23 -2.23 9.42 -3.14
CA ARG A 23 -2.42 8.36 -4.13
C ARG A 23 -1.29 7.34 -4.03
N VAL A 24 -1.62 6.06 -3.98
CA VAL A 24 -0.64 4.96 -3.87
C VAL A 24 -0.76 4.03 -5.07
N THR A 25 0.38 3.55 -5.57
CA THR A 25 0.47 2.41 -6.49
C THR A 25 1.30 1.32 -5.83
N VAL A 26 0.84 0.08 -5.91
CA VAL A 26 1.50 -1.09 -5.32
C VAL A 26 1.83 -2.08 -6.42
N HIS A 27 3.09 -2.47 -6.52
CA HIS A 27 3.57 -3.55 -7.38
C HIS A 27 3.95 -4.74 -6.51
N ARG A 28 3.60 -5.94 -6.98
CA ARG A 28 3.87 -7.21 -6.31
C ARG A 28 4.67 -8.07 -7.26
N GLU A 29 5.78 -8.60 -6.77
CA GLU A 29 6.65 -9.51 -7.50
C GLU A 29 6.45 -10.94 -6.96
N ASP A 30 6.68 -11.95 -7.80
CA ASP A 30 6.47 -13.37 -7.46
C ASP A 30 7.41 -13.89 -6.36
N ASP A 31 8.50 -13.16 -6.05
CA ASP A 31 9.44 -13.49 -4.98
C ASP A 31 9.00 -13.00 -3.59
N GLY A 32 7.81 -12.39 -3.50
CA GLY A 32 7.24 -11.83 -2.28
C GLY A 32 7.64 -10.38 -2.03
N THR A 33 8.42 -9.75 -2.92
CA THR A 33 8.73 -8.32 -2.85
C THR A 33 7.49 -7.47 -3.14
N VAL A 34 7.29 -6.43 -2.34
CA VAL A 34 6.23 -5.43 -2.54
C VAL A 34 6.85 -4.06 -2.68
N VAL A 35 6.59 -3.39 -3.81
CA VAL A 35 7.04 -2.03 -4.08
C VAL A 35 5.86 -1.08 -3.95
N VAL A 36 5.97 -0.13 -3.02
CA VAL A 36 4.93 0.89 -2.77
C VAL A 36 5.42 2.23 -3.28
N VAL A 37 4.63 2.86 -4.15
CA VAL A 37 4.94 4.16 -4.75
C VAL A 37 3.88 5.18 -4.32
N PRO A 38 4.16 6.02 -3.31
CA PRO A 38 3.27 7.11 -2.94
C PRO A 38 3.48 8.32 -3.86
N ARG A 39 2.38 8.88 -4.37
CA ARG A 39 2.37 10.12 -5.15
C ARG A 39 1.72 11.22 -4.32
N ARG A 40 2.45 12.32 -4.10
CA ARG A 40 1.97 13.48 -3.34
C ARG A 40 0.90 14.31 -4.04
N GLU A 41 0.43 13.87 -5.20
CA GLU A 41 -0.80 14.41 -5.80
C GLU A 41 -1.94 14.13 -4.81
N GLN A 42 -2.46 15.19 -4.18
CA GLN A 42 -3.59 15.07 -3.27
C GLN A 42 -4.80 14.53 -4.04
N LEU A 43 -5.53 13.61 -3.40
CA LEU A 43 -6.79 13.05 -3.89
C LEU A 43 -7.92 14.09 -3.83
#